data_AF-A0A7W0ZR49-F1
#
_entry.id   AF-A0A7W0ZR49-F1
#
_cell.length_a   1.000
_cell.length_b   1.000
_cell.length_c   1.000
_cell.angle_alpha   90.00
_cell.angle_beta   90.00
_cell.angle_gamma   90.00
#
_symmetry.space_group_name_H-M   'P 1'
#
loop_
_entity.id
_entity.type
_entity.pdbx_description
1 polymer ?
#
loop_
_entity_poly.entity_id
_entity_poly.type
_entity_poly.pdbx_seq_one_letter_code
_entity_poly.pdbx_strand_id
1 'polypeptide(L)'
;MRNALISILLSLVPLTVAACGGKKAPEPTTPGTTSSSSTTVAGGQAACVEVMTRGRTCTNEFIPALVDIRAKYNNPEGIADAVKADRNKVISQALQEWSMDSKDDAIARQCERVAASAPDADVETSKGCLTQAECGPFVACIMPVLEKHFVK
;
A
#
# COMPACT_ATOMS: atom_id res chain seq x y z
N MET A 1 39.22 9.70 2.17
CA MET A 1 39.54 11.04 2.72
C MET A 1 38.43 12.00 2.33
N ARG A 2 38.06 12.86 3.28
CA ARG A 2 37.15 14.02 3.20
C ARG A 2 35.63 13.76 3.24
N ASN A 3 35.18 13.63 4.49
CA ASN A 3 33.90 14.05 5.01
C ASN A 3 33.53 15.47 4.52
N ALA A 4 32.27 15.67 4.12
CA ALA A 4 31.64 16.98 4.06
C ALA A 4 30.44 16.99 5.02
N LEU A 5 30.67 17.59 6.19
CA LEU A 5 29.65 17.90 7.19
C LEU A 5 28.81 19.06 6.66
N ILE A 6 27.54 18.81 6.34
CA ILE A 6 26.58 19.87 6.04
C ILE A 6 25.86 20.21 7.36
N SER A 7 26.34 21.25 8.01
CA SER A 7 25.65 21.94 9.10
C SER A 7 24.42 22.64 8.54
N ILE A 8 23.23 22.10 8.81
CA ILE A 8 21.96 22.83 8.58
C ILE A 8 21.51 23.41 9.91
N LEU A 9 21.46 24.73 9.94
CA LEU A 9 21.05 25.56 11.05
C LEU A 9 19.60 25.27 11.47
N LEU A 10 19.49 24.98 12.76
CA LEU A 10 18.29 24.93 13.57
C LEU A 10 17.64 26.32 13.62
N SER A 11 16.51 26.52 12.94
CA SER A 11 15.68 27.73 13.09
C SER A 11 14.38 27.36 13.81
N LEU A 12 14.37 27.55 15.14
CA LEU A 12 13.15 27.50 15.96
C LEU A 12 12.35 28.79 15.77
N VAL A 13 11.13 28.68 15.24
CA VAL A 13 10.12 29.75 15.28
C VAL A 13 9.07 29.39 16.33
N PRO A 14 8.89 30.17 17.40
CA PRO A 14 7.79 29.99 18.32
C PRO A 14 6.53 30.69 17.78
N LEU A 15 5.46 29.93 17.51
CA LEU A 15 4.11 30.50 17.37
C LEU A 15 3.38 30.36 18.71
N THR A 16 3.25 31.48 19.41
CA THR A 16 2.26 31.69 20.46
C THR A 16 1.07 32.42 19.86
N VAL A 17 -0.12 31.81 19.90
CA VAL A 17 -1.39 32.55 19.78
C VAL A 17 -2.34 32.03 20.85
N ALA A 18 -2.50 32.86 21.88
CA ALA A 18 -3.65 32.81 22.76
C ALA A 18 -4.82 33.52 22.07
N ALA A 19 -6.00 32.88 22.01
CA ALA A 19 -7.26 33.59 21.76
C ALA A 19 -8.42 32.84 22.45
N CYS A 20 -8.94 33.50 23.49
CA CYS A 20 -10.16 33.15 24.20
C CYS A 20 -11.41 33.40 23.35
N GLY A 21 -12.46 32.63 23.64
CA GLY A 21 -13.76 33.23 23.99
C GLY A 21 -14.73 33.53 22.84
N GLY A 22 -15.59 32.57 22.54
CA GLY A 22 -16.83 32.80 21.81
C GLY A 22 -17.87 31.74 22.13
N LYS A 23 -18.73 32.02 23.12
CA LYS A 23 -19.94 31.22 23.39
C LYS A 23 -20.92 31.39 22.22
N LYS A 24 -21.38 30.27 21.63
CA LYS A 24 -22.59 30.21 20.80
C LYS A 24 -23.48 29.06 21.28
N ALA A 25 -24.78 29.35 21.29
CA ALA A 25 -25.88 28.54 21.82
C ALA A 25 -26.01 27.16 21.12
N PRO A 26 -26.63 26.16 21.77
CA PRO A 26 -26.82 24.84 21.19
C PRO A 26 -27.92 24.88 20.12
N GLU A 27 -27.55 24.59 18.88
CA GLU A 27 -28.48 24.26 17.80
C GLU A 27 -28.62 22.73 17.67
N PRO A 28 -29.75 22.25 17.10
CA PRO A 28 -30.32 20.96 17.45
C PRO A 28 -29.50 19.79 16.91
N THR A 29 -29.22 18.85 17.80
CA THR A 29 -28.66 17.54 17.51
C THR A 29 -29.52 16.84 16.46
N THR A 30 -29.04 16.82 15.22
CA THR A 30 -29.49 15.83 14.23
C THR A 30 -28.75 14.53 14.54
N PRO A 31 -29.43 13.45 14.94
CA PRO A 31 -28.80 12.15 15.07
C PRO A 31 -28.66 11.54 13.68
N GLY A 32 -27.44 11.16 13.29
CA GLY A 32 -27.24 10.12 12.28
C GLY A 32 -26.39 10.50 11.09
N THR A 33 -25.08 10.64 11.30
CA THR A 33 -24.10 10.03 10.37
C THR A 33 -23.10 9.30 11.23
N THR A 34 -23.40 8.03 11.50
CA THR A 34 -22.57 7.13 12.28
C THR A 34 -21.20 6.98 11.63
N SER A 35 -20.15 7.21 12.42
CA SER A 35 -18.78 6.79 12.19
C SER A 35 -18.69 5.40 11.54
N SER A 36 -18.63 5.35 10.22
CA SER A 36 -18.35 4.12 9.47
C SER A 36 -16.90 4.09 8.94
N SER A 37 -16.22 5.23 8.91
CA SER A 37 -14.89 5.35 8.30
C SER A 37 -13.75 4.68 9.10
N SER A 38 -13.81 4.64 10.44
CA SER A 38 -12.71 4.04 11.23
C SER A 38 -12.66 2.50 11.11
N THR A 39 -13.84 1.86 11.03
CA THR A 39 -13.94 0.40 10.91
C THR A 39 -13.54 -0.07 9.51
N THR A 40 -13.91 0.68 8.46
CA THR A 40 -13.49 0.40 7.08
C THR A 40 -11.98 0.51 6.90
N VAL A 41 -11.34 1.58 7.41
CA VAL A 41 -9.87 1.75 7.28
C VAL A 41 -9.13 0.64 8.03
N ALA A 42 -9.55 0.29 9.25
CA ALA A 42 -8.95 -0.82 10.00
C ALA A 42 -9.11 -2.17 9.26
N GLY A 43 -10.28 -2.42 8.66
CA GLY A 43 -10.55 -3.61 7.85
C GLY A 43 -9.70 -3.68 6.58
N GLY A 44 -9.52 -2.56 5.89
CA GLY A 44 -8.67 -2.46 4.70
C GLY A 44 -7.18 -2.66 5.03
N GLN A 45 -6.71 -2.11 6.15
CA GLN A 45 -5.33 -2.32 6.59
C GLN A 45 -5.06 -3.79 6.91
N ALA A 46 -5.95 -4.44 7.67
CA ALA A 46 -5.81 -5.85 8.01
C ALA A 46 -5.78 -6.75 6.76
N ALA A 47 -6.71 -6.54 5.82
CA ALA A 47 -6.75 -7.29 4.57
C ALA A 47 -5.47 -7.07 3.73
N CYS A 48 -4.97 -5.83 3.65
CA CYS A 48 -3.71 -5.55 2.97
C CYS A 48 -2.53 -6.29 3.62
N VAL A 49 -2.42 -6.27 4.94
CA VAL A 49 -1.35 -6.97 5.66
C VAL A 49 -1.38 -8.46 5.36
N GLU A 50 -2.56 -9.08 5.44
CA GLU A 50 -2.73 -10.50 5.13
C GLU A 50 -2.39 -10.84 3.68
N VAL A 51 -2.83 -10.03 2.70
CA VAL A 51 -2.46 -10.21 1.28
C VAL A 51 -0.96 -10.11 1.08
N MET A 52 -0.29 -9.13 1.68
CA MET A 52 1.15 -8.94 1.54
C MET A 52 1.94 -10.07 2.23
N THR A 53 1.51 -10.50 3.42
CA THR A 53 2.09 -11.66 4.10
C THR A 53 1.92 -12.93 3.28
N ARG A 54 0.74 -13.15 2.68
CA ARG A 54 0.50 -14.29 1.80
C ARG A 54 1.33 -14.20 0.53
N GLY A 55 1.47 -13.01 -0.07
CA GLY A 55 2.36 -12.74 -1.20
C GLY A 55 3.82 -13.06 -0.88
N ARG A 56 4.28 -12.80 0.36
CA ARG A 56 5.61 -13.22 0.83
C ARG A 56 5.76 -14.74 0.86
N THR A 57 4.78 -15.47 1.38
CA THR A 57 4.80 -16.95 1.34
C THR A 57 4.77 -17.49 -0.09
N CYS A 58 4.04 -16.83 -0.98
CA CYS A 58 3.87 -17.19 -2.38
C CYS A 58 4.79 -16.41 -3.33
N THR A 59 5.99 -16.04 -2.87
CA THR A 59 6.89 -15.13 -3.60
C THR A 59 7.21 -15.60 -5.02
N ASN A 60 7.37 -16.91 -5.23
CA ASN A 60 7.75 -17.48 -6.52
C ASN A 60 6.67 -17.31 -7.60
N GLU A 61 5.39 -17.27 -7.21
CA GLU A 61 4.28 -17.03 -8.12
C GLU A 61 3.87 -15.55 -8.14
N PHE A 62 3.92 -14.89 -6.98
CA PHE A 62 3.41 -13.53 -6.78
C PHE A 62 4.28 -12.48 -7.48
N ILE A 63 5.62 -12.56 -7.35
CA ILE A 63 6.51 -11.55 -7.92
C ILE A 63 6.55 -11.57 -9.45
N PRO A 64 6.66 -12.73 -10.12
CA PRO A 64 6.55 -12.75 -11.59
C PRO A 64 5.24 -12.15 -12.10
N ALA A 65 4.11 -12.47 -11.47
CA ALA A 65 2.81 -11.92 -11.85
C ALA A 65 2.74 -10.40 -11.64
N LEU A 66 3.28 -9.89 -10.53
CA LEU A 66 3.34 -8.45 -10.29
C LEU A 66 4.26 -7.71 -11.29
N VAL A 67 5.39 -8.32 -11.67
CA VAL A 67 6.26 -7.78 -12.73
C VAL A 67 5.52 -7.72 -14.06
N ASP A 68 4.73 -8.74 -14.40
CA ASP A 68 3.95 -8.77 -15.64
C ASP A 68 2.87 -7.67 -15.67
N ILE A 69 2.16 -7.45 -14.55
CA ILE A 69 1.22 -6.32 -14.42
C ILE A 69 1.95 -4.99 -14.62
N ARG A 70 3.07 -4.79 -13.91
CA ARG A 70 3.86 -3.57 -14.01
C ARG A 70 4.36 -3.32 -15.45
N ALA A 71 4.79 -4.36 -16.15
CA ALA A 71 5.18 -4.31 -17.56
C ALA A 71 4.00 -3.96 -18.47
N LYS A 72 2.82 -4.56 -18.25
CA LYS A 72 1.60 -4.27 -19.01
C LYS A 72 1.23 -2.79 -18.98
N TYR A 73 1.37 -2.13 -17.83
CA TYR A 73 1.06 -0.71 -17.65
C TYR A 73 2.27 0.23 -17.72
N ASN A 74 3.46 -0.30 -18.06
CA ASN A 74 4.73 0.42 -18.06
C ASN A 74 4.94 1.27 -16.80
N ASN A 75 4.77 0.67 -15.62
CA ASN A 75 4.86 1.33 -14.33
C ASN A 75 5.84 0.60 -13.40
N PRO A 76 7.05 1.15 -13.15
CA PRO A 76 7.52 2.47 -13.59
C PRO A 76 7.81 2.53 -15.10
N GLU A 77 7.91 3.75 -15.64
CA GLU A 77 8.23 3.95 -17.06
C GLU A 77 9.54 3.24 -17.44
N GLY A 78 9.51 2.52 -18.57
CA GLY A 78 10.64 1.75 -19.10
C GLY A 78 10.67 0.29 -18.66
N ILE A 79 9.85 -0.13 -17.68
CA ILE A 79 9.82 -1.53 -17.24
C ILE A 79 9.32 -2.48 -18.33
N ALA A 80 8.42 -2.03 -19.21
CA ALA A 80 7.92 -2.84 -20.30
C ALA A 80 9.06 -3.27 -21.26
N ASP A 81 9.95 -2.34 -21.59
CA ASP A 81 11.10 -2.62 -22.47
C ASP A 81 12.18 -3.42 -21.75
N ALA A 82 12.40 -3.16 -20.45
CA ALA A 82 13.30 -3.98 -19.63
C ALA A 82 12.85 -5.45 -19.56
N VAL A 83 11.54 -5.70 -19.42
CA VAL A 83 10.97 -7.06 -19.41
C VAL A 83 11.06 -7.73 -20.78
N LYS A 84 10.83 -6.99 -21.88
CA LYS A 84 11.05 -7.52 -23.25
C LYS A 84 12.51 -7.92 -23.48
N ALA A 85 13.45 -7.16 -22.93
CA ALA A 85 14.87 -7.43 -23.09
C ALA A 85 15.34 -8.63 -22.25
N ASP A 86 14.97 -8.68 -20.96
CA ASP A 86 15.30 -9.80 -20.07
C ASP A 86 14.36 -9.84 -18.86
N ARG A 87 13.23 -10.53 -19.02
CA ARG A 87 12.23 -10.72 -17.96
C ARG A 87 12.81 -11.36 -16.70
N ASN A 88 13.70 -12.34 -16.84
CA ASN A 88 14.24 -13.07 -15.69
C ASN A 88 15.16 -12.19 -14.85
N LYS A 89 15.93 -11.30 -15.49
CA LYS A 89 16.72 -10.29 -14.78
C LYS A 89 15.83 -9.31 -14.00
N VAL A 90 14.74 -8.83 -14.60
CA VAL A 90 13.78 -7.95 -13.90
C VAL A 90 13.14 -8.66 -12.71
N ILE A 91 12.73 -9.92 -12.87
CA ILE A 91 12.20 -10.72 -11.76
C ILE A 91 13.24 -10.91 -10.65
N SER A 92 14.49 -11.22 -11.01
CA SER A 92 15.57 -11.39 -10.02
C SER A 92 15.81 -10.11 -9.22
N GLN A 93 15.78 -8.94 -9.88
CA GLN A 93 15.85 -7.66 -9.18
C GLN A 93 14.62 -7.43 -8.29
N ALA A 94 13.42 -7.68 -8.80
CA ALA A 94 12.18 -7.52 -8.04
C ALA A 94 12.15 -8.44 -6.80
N LEU A 95 12.70 -9.65 -6.88
CA LEU A 95 12.85 -10.55 -5.73
C LEU A 95 13.79 -9.99 -4.66
N GLN A 96 14.88 -9.32 -5.08
CA GLN A 96 15.81 -8.67 -4.15
C GLN A 96 15.14 -7.49 -3.43
N GLU A 97 14.45 -6.63 -4.18
CA GLU A 97 13.67 -5.51 -3.62
C GLU A 97 12.58 -6.03 -2.66
N TRP A 98 11.84 -7.05 -3.10
CA TRP A 98 10.78 -7.68 -2.32
C TRP A 98 11.26 -8.27 -0.99
N SER A 99 12.49 -8.77 -0.90
CA SER A 99 13.04 -9.29 0.36
C SER A 99 13.10 -8.23 1.47
N MET A 100 13.18 -6.95 1.11
CA MET A 100 13.16 -5.82 2.02
C MET A 100 11.74 -5.28 2.21
N ASP A 101 10.98 -5.15 1.12
CA ASP A 101 9.63 -4.58 1.14
C ASP A 101 8.59 -5.51 1.80
N SER A 102 8.87 -6.81 1.85
CA SER A 102 8.01 -7.81 2.48
C SER A 102 8.29 -8.05 3.97
N LYS A 103 9.15 -7.23 4.60
CA LYS A 103 9.32 -7.27 6.07
C LYS A 103 8.06 -6.74 6.75
N ASP A 104 7.77 -7.24 7.95
CA ASP A 104 6.52 -6.93 8.65
C ASP A 104 6.32 -5.42 8.87
N ASP A 105 7.40 -4.68 9.17
CA ASP A 105 7.37 -3.23 9.36
C ASP A 105 7.16 -2.47 8.04
N ALA A 106 7.76 -2.95 6.94
CA ALA A 106 7.56 -2.40 5.61
C ALA A 106 6.12 -2.63 5.12
N ILE A 107 5.59 -3.84 5.31
CA ILE A 107 4.20 -4.19 5.01
C ILE A 107 3.25 -3.31 5.81
N ALA A 108 3.44 -3.18 7.13
CA ALA A 108 2.56 -2.36 7.98
C ALA A 108 2.49 -0.91 7.49
N ARG A 109 3.65 -0.28 7.20
CA ARG A 109 3.72 1.09 6.68
C ARG A 109 3.09 1.23 5.30
N GLN A 110 3.24 0.24 4.43
CA GLN A 110 2.63 0.26 3.11
C GLN A 110 1.11 0.13 3.21
N CYS A 111 0.62 -0.79 4.04
CA CYS A 111 -0.81 -1.03 4.20
C CYS A 111 -1.53 0.11 4.90
N GLU A 112 -0.88 0.84 5.80
CA GLU A 112 -1.43 2.08 6.36
C GLU A 112 -1.74 3.11 5.26
N ARG A 113 -0.87 3.24 4.24
CA ARG A 113 -1.09 4.18 3.12
C ARG A 113 -2.21 3.75 2.18
N VAL A 114 -2.33 2.45 1.92
CA VAL A 114 -3.30 1.91 0.94
C VAL A 114 -4.68 1.74 1.57
N ALA A 115 -4.77 1.42 2.86
CA ALA A 115 -6.04 1.17 3.54
C ALA A 115 -7.00 2.36 3.52
N ALA A 116 -6.47 3.59 3.49
CA ALA A 116 -7.28 4.80 3.48
C ALA A 116 -8.06 5.00 2.17
N SER A 117 -7.64 4.37 1.07
CA SER A 117 -8.22 4.55 -0.27
C SER A 117 -8.79 3.27 -0.88
N ALA A 118 -8.68 2.14 -0.18
CA ALA A 118 -9.19 0.85 -0.67
C ALA A 118 -10.73 0.82 -0.65
N PRO A 119 -11.40 0.56 -1.79
CA PRO A 119 -12.84 0.33 -1.82
C PRO A 119 -13.23 -0.92 -1.03
N ASP A 120 -14.37 -0.89 -0.32
CA ASP A 120 -14.87 -2.05 0.45
C ASP A 120 -14.98 -3.32 -0.39
N ALA A 121 -15.40 -3.18 -1.66
CA ALA A 121 -15.50 -4.32 -2.59
C ALA A 121 -14.14 -5.00 -2.86
N ASP A 122 -13.05 -4.22 -2.90
CA ASP A 122 -11.70 -4.75 -3.08
C ASP A 122 -11.17 -5.41 -1.80
N VAL A 123 -11.53 -4.87 -0.65
CA VAL A 123 -11.24 -5.49 0.66
C VAL A 123 -11.92 -6.85 0.77
N GLU A 124 -13.21 -6.95 0.47
CA GLU A 124 -13.94 -8.23 0.53
C GLU A 124 -13.46 -9.23 -0.53
N THR A 125 -13.14 -8.76 -1.74
CA THR A 125 -12.53 -9.64 -2.76
C THR A 125 -11.18 -10.18 -2.29
N SER A 126 -10.34 -9.33 -1.69
CA SER A 126 -9.04 -9.73 -1.16
C SER A 126 -9.16 -10.80 -0.07
N LYS A 127 -10.12 -10.65 0.85
CA LYS A 127 -10.44 -11.68 1.86
C LYS A 127 -10.87 -12.99 1.22
N GLY A 128 -11.69 -12.95 0.16
CA GLY A 128 -12.05 -14.14 -0.61
C GLY A 128 -10.85 -14.82 -1.26
N CYS A 129 -9.89 -14.06 -1.79
CA CYS A 129 -8.67 -14.63 -2.35
C CYS A 129 -7.77 -15.29 -1.30
N LEU A 130 -7.77 -14.78 -0.07
CA LEU A 130 -6.97 -15.34 1.03
C LEU A 130 -7.45 -16.73 1.47
N THR A 131 -8.65 -17.15 1.10
CA THR A 131 -9.13 -18.51 1.40
C THR A 131 -8.52 -19.57 0.48
N GLN A 132 -7.77 -19.18 -0.55
CA GLN A 132 -7.12 -20.11 -1.46
C GLN A 132 -5.92 -20.80 -0.79
N ALA A 133 -5.98 -22.14 -0.70
CA ALA A 133 -4.96 -22.95 -0.02
C ALA A 133 -3.60 -22.92 -0.73
N GLU A 134 -3.61 -22.84 -2.06
CA GLU A 134 -2.42 -22.91 -2.91
C GLU A 134 -2.02 -21.53 -3.45
N CYS A 135 -0.74 -21.33 -3.71
CA CYS A 135 -0.22 -20.05 -4.17
C CYS A 135 -0.71 -19.66 -5.57
N GLY A 136 -0.81 -20.62 -6.49
CA GLY A 136 -1.33 -20.34 -7.85
C GLY A 136 -2.75 -19.76 -7.85
N PRO A 137 -3.75 -20.43 -7.27
CA PRO A 137 -5.11 -19.90 -7.14
C PRO A 137 -5.19 -18.59 -6.34
N PHE A 138 -4.40 -18.42 -5.28
CA PHE A 138 -4.31 -17.15 -4.56
C PHE A 138 -3.85 -16.01 -5.49
N VAL A 139 -2.73 -16.20 -6.19
CA VAL A 139 -2.16 -15.20 -7.10
C VAL A 139 -3.13 -14.89 -8.24
N ALA A 140 -3.73 -15.91 -8.86
CA ALA A 140 -4.72 -15.71 -9.91
C ALA A 140 -5.95 -14.91 -9.44
N CYS A 141 -6.36 -15.09 -8.19
CA CYS A 141 -7.48 -14.35 -7.60
C CYS A 141 -7.11 -12.89 -7.25
N ILE A 142 -5.95 -12.65 -6.64
CA ILE A 142 -5.60 -11.33 -6.10
C ILE A 142 -5.05 -10.36 -7.16
N MET A 143 -4.42 -10.87 -8.21
CA MET A 143 -3.79 -10.04 -9.24
C MET A 143 -4.77 -9.08 -9.94
N PRO A 144 -6.00 -9.48 -10.31
CA PRO A 144 -7.01 -8.55 -10.83
C PRO A 144 -7.39 -7.41 -9.87
N VAL A 145 -7.34 -7.64 -8.55
CA VAL A 145 -7.56 -6.58 -7.55
C VAL A 145 -6.39 -5.60 -7.57
N LEU A 146 -5.16 -6.10 -7.54
CA LEU A 146 -3.95 -5.28 -7.56
C LEU A 146 -3.81 -4.50 -8.88
N GLU A 147 -4.21 -5.09 -9.99
CA GLU A 147 -4.15 -4.49 -11.32
C GLU A 147 -4.93 -3.17 -11.41
N LYS A 148 -6.03 -3.03 -10.65
CA LYS A 148 -6.83 -1.79 -10.61
C LYS A 148 -6.01 -0.57 -10.21
N HIS A 149 -4.95 -0.74 -9.43
CA HIS A 149 -4.05 0.36 -9.03
C HIS A 149 -3.10 0.83 -10.14
N PHE A 150 -3.00 0.10 -11.25
CA PHE A 150 -2.15 0.43 -12.39
C PHE A 150 -2.92 1.02 -13.57
N VAL A 151 -4.25 0.85 -13.60
CA VAL A 151 -5.13 1.49 -14.57
C VAL A 151 -5.22 2.98 -14.24
N LYS A 152 -4.79 3.84 -15.17
CA LYS A 152 -4.91 5.30 -15.09
C LYS A 152 -6.17 5.79 -15.79
#